data_AF-A0A538Q7B7-F1
#
_entry.id   AF-A0A538Q7B7-F1
#
_cell.length_a   1.000
_cell.length_b   1.000
_cell.length_c   1.000
_cell.angle_alpha   90.00
_cell.angle_beta   90.00
_cell.angle_gamma   90.00
#
_symmetry.space_group_name_H-M   'P 1'
#
loop_
_entity.id
_entity.type
_entity.pdbx_description
1 polymer ?
#
loop_
_entity_poly.entity_id
_entity_poly.type
_entity_poly.pdbx_seq_one_letter_code
_entity_poly.pdbx_strand_id
1 'polypeptide(L)'
;MLDELGPVQVSWAAIEGAIRARVFERCPSQTPAIDGPARRRLFSLDDDDGVGKPIVFAVGDGFELRAGRLMGVTRGNVYAVMPSGSQAYSADRAIAEVEVSEPSATVSQAMLRCWSNGHKELTQTAIAIPIRKAVVRRPVRVDGPDPLRTHVETALAATDALRSFEPEDKGALATLRVSEGSLTIEDNLGPLFPATGFPAGLQDAVANLTNLAAAQRLRELEGEHGVSANDVDIEWGTVEQGEPRPMPERGASLGLRDRIYVKVKRRSRELYVHIFNIGIRGRITLLTQRISTMGVLLSDKTPEFVLGANSMGTLMGCGLSWPAELPRSFPRFDEIVVIVSSMPANLQYLETREHGVTRGSESQARDMQTIDGFFMKRLTYLLHPREAALADPPFEIDDDPLRQATLAPETWLVPGLDKASQDRAGAAIAIRLSKLLVDRSCSLGPALRIDALICTRSTDSRRCYVPWTRRYRRGEECEDLLGDAVTMFDGPVRDFVSICLWVSRDTDREDLATLLSRRVTDAEFRDATGALTCAHISAAAAAGGSAVLCHIADELLDDGSGSRIRLFRTAFGADHRFGAGRHPAVGVHSARGVSFSMNVVTAGLANQ
;
A
#
# COMPACT_ATOMS: atom_id res chain seq x y z
N MET A 1 22.14 -9.87 38.08
CA MET A 1 22.28 -9.29 36.71
C MET A 1 22.50 -7.80 36.75
N LEU A 2 21.58 -6.98 37.28
CA LEU A 2 21.84 -5.53 37.44
C LEU A 2 23.08 -5.28 38.33
N ASP A 3 23.23 -6.04 39.41
CA ASP A 3 24.42 -5.99 40.28
C ASP A 3 25.72 -6.52 39.60
N GLU A 4 25.58 -7.35 38.55
CA GLU A 4 26.73 -7.90 37.80
C GLU A 4 27.22 -6.94 36.70
N LEU A 5 26.36 -6.02 36.26
CA LEU A 5 26.66 -5.07 35.18
C LEU A 5 27.45 -3.85 35.67
N GLY A 6 27.51 -3.58 36.98
CA GLY A 6 28.24 -2.44 37.53
C GLY A 6 27.77 -1.08 36.98
N PRO A 7 28.63 -0.04 36.93
CA PRO A 7 28.25 1.31 36.46
C PRO A 7 28.15 1.43 34.92
N VAL A 8 28.02 0.33 34.19
CA VAL A 8 28.04 0.32 32.73
C VAL A 8 26.71 0.83 32.18
N GLN A 9 26.78 1.80 31.26
CA GLN A 9 25.64 2.39 30.56
C GLN A 9 25.14 1.43 29.47
N VAL A 10 24.25 0.50 29.83
CA VAL A 10 23.62 -0.45 28.89
C VAL A 10 22.15 -0.13 28.69
N SER A 11 21.58 -0.47 27.54
CA SER A 11 20.14 -0.32 27.25
C SER A 11 19.33 -1.52 27.72
N TRP A 12 18.02 -1.32 27.90
CA TRP A 12 17.06 -2.38 28.21
C TRP A 12 17.11 -3.55 27.18
N ALA A 13 17.23 -3.23 25.90
CA ALA A 13 17.30 -4.23 24.83
C ALA A 13 18.63 -5.00 24.83
N ALA A 14 19.75 -4.35 25.19
CA ALA A 14 21.05 -5.01 25.30
C ALA A 14 21.08 -6.11 26.38
N ILE A 15 20.18 -6.03 27.37
CA ILE A 15 20.08 -7.01 28.45
C ILE A 15 18.90 -7.98 28.30
N GLU A 16 17.94 -7.71 27.40
CA GLU A 16 16.73 -8.53 27.24
C GLU A 16 17.07 -9.99 26.91
N GLY A 17 18.00 -10.22 25.98
CA GLY A 17 18.43 -11.57 25.61
C GLY A 17 19.04 -12.34 26.79
N ALA A 18 19.82 -11.67 27.64
CA ALA A 18 20.42 -12.28 28.84
C ALA A 18 19.36 -12.56 29.93
N ILE A 19 18.39 -11.66 30.10
CA ILE A 19 17.24 -11.88 30.99
C ILE A 19 16.45 -13.10 30.51
N ARG A 20 16.11 -13.15 29.21
CA ARG A 20 15.38 -14.25 28.60
C ARG A 20 16.11 -15.57 28.76
N ALA A 21 17.41 -15.64 28.46
CA ALA A 21 18.19 -16.86 28.63
C ALA A 21 18.12 -17.39 30.08
N ARG A 22 18.29 -16.51 31.07
CA ARG A 22 18.23 -16.88 32.50
C ARG A 22 16.82 -17.26 32.97
N VAL A 23 15.78 -16.61 32.44
CA VAL A 23 14.40 -16.97 32.76
C VAL A 23 14.03 -18.29 32.09
N PHE A 24 14.43 -18.51 30.83
CA PHE A 24 14.17 -19.74 30.11
C PHE A 24 14.86 -20.95 30.77
N GLU A 25 16.10 -20.80 31.25
CA GLU A 25 16.80 -21.84 32.03
C GLU A 25 16.08 -22.24 33.33
N ARG A 26 15.34 -21.31 33.94
CA ARG A 26 14.64 -21.54 35.22
C ARG A 26 13.16 -21.88 35.05
N CYS A 27 12.53 -21.31 34.04
CA CYS A 27 11.09 -21.37 33.81
C CYS A 27 10.83 -21.29 32.29
N PRO A 28 10.93 -22.42 31.55
CA PRO A 28 10.80 -22.46 30.10
C PRO A 28 9.45 -21.97 29.56
N SER A 29 8.41 -21.90 30.41
CA SER A 29 7.07 -21.41 30.07
C SER A 29 6.93 -19.88 30.16
N GLN A 30 7.94 -19.16 30.67
CA GLN A 30 7.91 -17.70 30.79
C GLN A 30 8.83 -17.05 29.76
N THR A 31 8.27 -16.07 29.04
CA THR A 31 9.02 -15.28 28.07
C THR A 31 8.97 -13.82 28.48
N PRO A 32 9.96 -13.33 29.26
CA PRO A 32 9.99 -11.94 29.68
C PRO A 32 10.19 -11.03 28.47
N ALA A 33 9.37 -9.98 28.37
CA ALA A 33 9.45 -8.98 27.32
C ALA A 33 9.55 -7.60 27.96
N ILE A 34 10.26 -6.69 27.30
CA ILE A 34 10.36 -5.30 27.72
C ILE A 34 9.26 -4.52 27.03
N ASP A 35 8.38 -3.92 27.83
CA ASP A 35 7.35 -3.01 27.34
C ASP A 35 7.85 -1.56 27.47
N GLY A 36 7.80 -0.79 26.39
CA GLY A 36 8.34 0.58 26.31
C GLY A 36 9.65 0.74 25.52
N PRO A 37 10.33 1.91 25.59
CA PRO A 37 11.49 2.24 24.76
C PRO A 37 12.73 1.46 25.20
N ALA A 38 12.87 0.23 24.68
CA ALA A 38 13.94 -0.70 25.04
C ALA A 38 15.37 -0.20 24.73
N ARG A 39 15.51 0.89 23.95
CA ARG A 39 16.81 1.53 23.66
C ARG A 39 17.31 2.46 24.75
N ARG A 40 16.43 2.87 25.67
CA ARG A 40 16.86 3.71 26.78
C ARG A 40 17.90 2.97 27.58
N ARG A 41 19.01 3.67 27.82
CA ARG A 41 19.97 3.25 28.83
C ARG A 41 19.21 3.05 30.15
N LEU A 42 19.59 2.03 30.89
CA LEU A 42 19.00 1.73 32.18
C LEU A 42 19.00 3.00 33.03
N PHE A 43 17.81 3.40 33.47
CA PHE A 43 17.60 4.57 34.31
C PHE A 43 18.00 5.92 33.65
N SER A 44 18.01 6.01 32.32
CA SER A 44 18.23 7.25 31.56
C SER A 44 17.16 7.44 30.47
N LEU A 45 17.06 8.66 29.94
CA LEU A 45 16.27 9.00 28.75
C LEU A 45 17.08 8.94 27.45
N ASP A 46 18.40 8.77 27.55
CA ASP A 46 19.29 8.65 26.39
C ASP A 46 19.19 7.26 25.76
N ASP A 47 19.12 7.23 24.43
CA ASP A 47 19.09 5.99 23.66
C ASP A 47 20.50 5.44 23.38
N ASP A 48 20.56 4.13 23.16
CA ASP A 48 21.73 3.40 22.69
C ASP A 48 21.57 2.98 21.22
N ASP A 49 22.52 3.39 20.38
CA ASP A 49 22.56 3.09 18.94
C ASP A 49 22.98 1.64 18.64
N GLY A 50 23.45 0.88 19.63
CA GLY A 50 24.14 -0.41 19.48
C GLY A 50 23.28 -1.70 19.48
N VAL A 51 21.96 -1.61 19.51
CA VAL A 51 21.06 -2.79 19.68
C VAL A 51 20.74 -3.48 18.35
N GLY A 52 20.68 -4.82 18.37
CA GLY A 52 20.25 -5.68 17.24
C GLY A 52 21.32 -6.65 16.72
N LYS A 53 21.99 -7.42 17.59
CA LYS A 53 23.07 -8.35 17.19
C LYS A 53 22.55 -9.79 17.18
N PRO A 54 22.48 -10.45 16.02
CA PRO A 54 21.97 -11.81 15.97
C PRO A 54 22.95 -12.77 16.64
N ILE A 55 22.42 -13.81 17.27
CA ILE A 55 23.22 -14.92 17.78
C ILE A 55 23.77 -15.69 16.58
N VAL A 56 25.03 -16.14 16.68
CA VAL A 56 25.70 -16.95 15.67
C VAL A 56 25.94 -18.35 16.23
N PHE A 57 25.58 -19.36 15.45
CA PHE A 57 25.88 -20.76 15.72
C PHE A 57 26.77 -21.34 14.61
N ALA A 58 27.65 -22.27 14.97
CA ALA A 58 28.31 -23.13 13.99
C ALA A 58 27.35 -24.28 13.63
N VAL A 59 27.12 -24.50 12.34
CA VAL A 59 26.22 -25.55 11.82
C VAL A 59 26.92 -26.25 10.66
N GLY A 60 27.34 -27.50 10.85
CA GLY A 60 28.17 -28.22 9.88
C GLY A 60 29.47 -27.46 9.58
N ASP A 61 29.76 -27.24 8.29
CA ASP A 61 30.93 -26.48 7.82
C ASP A 61 30.66 -24.97 7.70
N GLY A 62 29.49 -24.49 8.14
CA GLY A 62 29.06 -23.11 8.02
C GLY A 62 28.58 -22.49 9.33
N PHE A 63 27.95 -21.32 9.21
CA PHE A 63 27.41 -20.56 10.33
C PHE A 63 25.93 -20.27 10.09
N GLU A 64 25.12 -20.31 11.15
CA GLU A 64 23.75 -19.80 11.13
C GLU A 64 23.69 -18.51 11.94
N LEU A 65 23.19 -17.44 11.31
CA LEU A 65 22.81 -16.20 11.99
C LEU A 65 21.32 -16.28 12.30
N ARG A 66 20.95 -16.02 13.56
CA ARG A 66 19.56 -15.89 13.99
C ARG A 66 18.94 -14.55 13.58
N ALA A 67 19.10 -14.18 12.31
CA ALA A 67 18.43 -13.07 11.65
C ALA A 67 18.28 -13.34 10.15
N GLY A 68 17.17 -12.88 9.57
CA GLY A 68 16.83 -13.09 8.16
C GLY A 68 16.35 -11.82 7.46
N ARG A 69 15.69 -12.00 6.31
CA ARG A 69 15.28 -10.90 5.40
C ARG A 69 14.42 -9.85 6.07
N LEU A 70 13.48 -10.24 6.93
CA LEU A 70 12.61 -9.30 7.64
C LEU A 70 13.41 -8.33 8.52
N MET A 71 14.59 -8.78 8.98
CA MET A 71 15.51 -8.03 9.84
C MET A 71 16.57 -7.24 9.06
N GLY A 72 16.45 -7.25 7.72
CA GLY A 72 17.36 -6.58 6.80
C GLY A 72 18.62 -7.37 6.46
N VAL A 73 18.70 -8.65 6.82
CA VAL A 73 19.82 -9.52 6.39
C VAL A 73 19.67 -9.86 4.92
N THR A 74 20.71 -9.57 4.14
CA THR A 74 20.75 -9.83 2.70
C THR A 74 21.98 -10.68 2.36
N ARG A 75 21.90 -11.44 1.27
CA ARG A 75 23.05 -12.17 0.72
C ARG A 75 24.23 -11.21 0.49
N GLY A 76 25.43 -11.62 0.88
CA GLY A 76 26.65 -10.83 0.83
C GLY A 76 26.88 -9.89 2.02
N ASN A 77 25.96 -9.83 3.00
CA ASN A 77 26.23 -9.13 4.27
C ASN A 77 27.38 -9.83 5.01
N VAL A 78 28.31 -9.06 5.55
CA VAL A 78 29.44 -9.55 6.34
C VAL A 78 29.28 -9.11 7.78
N TYR A 79 29.39 -10.07 8.69
CA TYR A 79 29.30 -9.89 10.13
C TYR A 79 30.61 -10.32 10.80
N ALA A 80 31.05 -9.55 11.79
CA ALA A 80 32.05 -9.96 12.76
C ALA A 80 31.37 -10.86 13.78
N VAL A 81 31.87 -12.06 13.95
CA VAL A 81 31.53 -12.93 15.06
C VAL A 81 32.35 -12.46 16.27
N MET A 82 31.65 -12.06 17.33
CA MET A 82 32.23 -11.46 18.54
C MET A 82 31.84 -12.28 19.77
N PRO A 83 32.66 -12.27 20.84
CA PRO A 83 32.29 -12.89 22.10
C PRO A 83 30.95 -12.37 22.62
N SER A 84 30.19 -13.22 23.28
CA SER A 84 28.95 -12.84 23.95
C SER A 84 29.18 -11.63 24.89
N GLY A 85 28.25 -10.67 24.86
CA GLY A 85 28.34 -9.41 25.62
C GLY A 85 29.13 -8.27 24.94
N SER A 86 29.70 -8.48 23.74
CA SER A 86 30.40 -7.40 23.02
C SER A 86 29.45 -6.30 22.55
N GLN A 87 29.76 -5.04 22.89
CA GLN A 87 28.86 -3.89 22.60
C GLN A 87 29.13 -3.17 21.28
N ALA A 88 30.30 -3.35 20.68
CA ALA A 88 30.61 -2.87 19.34
C ALA A 88 31.60 -3.83 18.68
N TYR A 89 31.81 -3.65 17.38
CA TYR A 89 32.91 -4.33 16.70
C TYR A 89 34.24 -3.91 17.33
N SER A 90 35.09 -4.88 17.64
CA SER A 90 36.44 -4.63 18.11
C SER A 90 37.37 -5.65 17.46
N ALA A 91 38.30 -5.17 16.65
CA ALA A 91 39.15 -6.01 15.81
C ALA A 91 40.02 -6.97 16.64
N ASP A 92 40.46 -6.53 17.83
CA ASP A 92 41.25 -7.26 18.81
C ASP A 92 40.47 -8.38 19.53
N ARG A 93 39.13 -8.33 19.52
CA ARG A 93 38.26 -9.34 20.15
C ARG A 93 37.46 -10.15 19.13
N ALA A 94 37.58 -9.86 17.84
CA ALA A 94 36.88 -10.58 16.79
C ALA A 94 37.27 -12.07 16.79
N ILE A 95 36.27 -12.95 16.71
CA ILE A 95 36.46 -14.40 16.61
C ILE A 95 36.61 -14.78 15.13
N ALA A 96 35.72 -14.27 14.28
CA ALA A 96 35.70 -14.56 12.85
C ALA A 96 34.96 -13.46 12.07
N GLU A 97 35.08 -13.49 10.75
CA GLU A 97 34.17 -12.82 9.84
C GLU A 97 33.39 -13.85 9.03
N VAL A 98 32.08 -13.66 8.93
CA VAL A 98 31.17 -14.54 8.19
C VAL A 98 30.37 -13.74 7.16
N GLU A 99 30.17 -14.31 5.98
CA GLU A 99 29.41 -13.71 4.89
C GLU A 99 28.12 -14.49 4.64
N VAL A 100 26.99 -13.78 4.63
CA VAL A 100 25.67 -14.38 4.42
C VAL A 100 25.57 -14.92 2.99
N SER A 101 25.40 -16.22 2.85
CA SER A 101 25.21 -16.91 1.57
C SER A 101 23.74 -17.03 1.20
N GLU A 102 22.90 -17.42 2.16
CA GLU A 102 21.49 -17.73 1.94
C GLU A 102 20.63 -17.14 3.06
N PRO A 103 20.04 -15.94 2.86
CA PRO A 103 19.11 -15.38 3.82
C PRO A 103 17.73 -16.00 3.64
N SER A 104 17.24 -16.65 4.70
CA SER A 104 15.84 -17.03 4.84
C SER A 104 15.04 -15.88 5.46
N ALA A 105 13.77 -16.13 5.72
CA ALA A 105 12.85 -15.21 6.37
C ALA A 105 13.43 -14.62 7.67
N THR A 106 14.09 -15.48 8.46
CA THR A 106 14.35 -15.21 9.89
C THR A 106 15.68 -15.73 10.43
N VAL A 107 16.29 -16.66 9.70
CA VAL A 107 17.66 -17.12 9.87
C VAL A 107 18.41 -16.92 8.57
N SER A 108 19.74 -16.85 8.63
CA SER A 108 20.58 -16.77 7.45
C SER A 108 21.73 -17.72 7.59
N GLN A 109 21.97 -18.51 6.55
CA GLN A 109 23.23 -19.25 6.44
C GLN A 109 24.33 -18.28 6.03
N ALA A 110 25.49 -18.45 6.65
CA ALA A 110 26.69 -17.71 6.35
C ALA A 110 27.89 -18.65 6.23
N MET A 111 28.83 -18.24 5.39
CA MET A 111 30.09 -18.93 5.18
C MET A 111 31.21 -18.16 5.88
N LEU A 112 32.19 -18.89 6.42
CA LEU A 112 33.39 -18.28 6.95
C LEU A 112 34.12 -17.50 5.87
N ARG A 113 34.47 -16.24 6.14
CA ARG A 113 35.47 -15.52 5.34
C ARG A 113 36.87 -15.75 5.89
N CYS A 114 37.02 -15.52 7.20
CA CYS A 114 38.28 -15.74 7.90
C CYS A 114 38.06 -15.89 9.41
N TRP A 115 38.96 -16.62 10.05
CA TRP A 115 39.11 -16.57 11.51
C TRP A 115 39.98 -15.36 11.90
N SER A 116 39.73 -14.82 13.10
CA SER A 116 40.45 -13.70 13.68
C SER A 116 41.12 -14.10 15.00
N ASN A 117 42.14 -13.35 15.43
CA ASN A 117 42.78 -13.47 16.74
C ASN A 117 43.19 -14.90 17.17
N GLY A 118 43.60 -15.74 16.22
CA GLY A 118 44.08 -17.10 16.48
C GLY A 118 42.98 -18.15 16.74
N HIS A 119 41.70 -17.76 16.66
CA HIS A 119 40.58 -18.70 16.73
C HIS A 119 40.57 -19.64 15.51
N LYS A 120 40.00 -20.83 15.70
CA LYS A 120 39.84 -21.85 14.62
C LYS A 120 38.47 -22.54 14.63
N GLU A 121 37.68 -22.26 15.66
CA GLU A 121 36.36 -22.84 15.90
C GLU A 121 35.54 -21.91 16.80
N LEU A 122 34.22 -22.09 16.80
CA LEU A 122 33.28 -21.34 17.61
C LEU A 122 32.94 -22.14 18.88
N THR A 123 33.67 -21.93 19.97
CA THR A 123 33.56 -22.74 21.21
C THR A 123 32.51 -22.25 22.20
N GLN A 124 31.90 -21.09 21.96
CA GLN A 124 30.90 -20.46 22.82
C GLN A 124 29.82 -19.77 21.97
N THR A 125 28.65 -19.53 22.56
CA THR A 125 27.63 -18.67 21.94
C THR A 125 28.23 -17.28 21.67
N ALA A 126 28.18 -16.88 20.41
CA ALA A 126 28.73 -15.62 19.92
C ALA A 126 27.63 -14.76 19.33
N ILE A 127 27.93 -13.48 19.15
CA ILE A 127 27.03 -12.51 18.54
C ILE A 127 27.64 -12.00 17.23
N ALA A 128 26.79 -11.66 16.26
CA ALA A 128 27.20 -11.09 14.99
C ALA A 128 27.07 -9.56 15.05
N ILE A 129 28.10 -8.84 14.65
CA ILE A 129 28.07 -7.38 14.49
C ILE A 129 28.27 -7.06 13.01
N PRO A 130 27.33 -6.39 12.32
CA PRO A 130 27.47 -6.12 10.90
C PRO A 130 28.70 -5.22 10.65
N ILE A 131 29.63 -5.68 9.81
CA ILE A 131 30.79 -4.89 9.37
C ILE A 131 30.54 -4.34 7.96
N ARG A 132 29.84 -5.11 7.11
CA ARG A 132 29.50 -4.70 5.74
C ARG A 132 28.08 -5.16 5.42
N LYS A 133 27.19 -4.24 5.05
CA LYS A 133 25.87 -4.60 4.55
C LYS A 133 25.89 -4.57 3.03
N ALA A 134 25.67 -5.72 2.40
CA ALA A 134 25.28 -5.77 1.00
C ALA A 134 23.80 -5.38 0.90
N VAL A 135 23.52 -4.08 0.89
CA VAL A 135 22.18 -3.55 0.70
C VAL A 135 21.99 -3.24 -0.79
N VAL A 136 20.83 -3.58 -1.34
CA VAL A 136 20.43 -3.05 -2.65
C VAL A 136 20.25 -1.55 -2.51
N ARG A 137 21.24 -0.79 -3.00
CA ARG A 137 21.23 0.67 -3.02
C ARG A 137 20.22 1.15 -4.05
N ARG A 138 19.27 1.98 -3.63
CA ARG A 138 18.19 2.45 -4.48
C ARG A 138 18.60 3.67 -5.29
N PRO A 139 18.35 3.67 -6.61
CA PRO A 139 18.69 4.80 -7.45
C PRO A 139 17.78 6.00 -7.16
N VAL A 140 18.38 7.18 -7.02
CA VAL A 140 17.71 8.47 -6.92
C VAL A 140 18.18 9.33 -8.08
N ARG A 141 17.23 9.89 -8.83
CA ARG A 141 17.56 10.82 -9.92
C ARG A 141 17.88 12.19 -9.33
N VAL A 142 18.95 12.83 -9.79
CA VAL A 142 19.35 14.17 -9.32
C VAL A 142 19.29 15.18 -10.47
N ASP A 143 18.31 16.09 -10.39
CA ASP A 143 18.06 17.12 -11.39
C ASP A 143 18.55 18.47 -10.89
N GLY A 144 19.57 19.05 -11.53
CA GLY A 144 20.10 20.37 -11.18
C GLY A 144 21.44 20.67 -11.86
N PRO A 145 22.01 21.87 -11.66
CA PRO A 145 23.32 22.25 -12.18
C PRO A 145 24.45 21.34 -11.66
N ASP A 146 25.46 21.07 -12.48
CA ASP A 146 26.52 20.08 -12.17
C ASP A 146 27.20 20.26 -10.79
N PRO A 147 27.58 21.47 -10.34
CA PRO A 147 28.20 21.63 -9.02
C PRO A 147 27.28 21.24 -7.86
N LEU A 148 25.98 21.54 -7.97
CA LEU A 148 24.97 21.21 -6.96
C LEU A 148 24.62 19.72 -7.02
N ARG A 149 24.50 19.17 -8.24
CA ARG A 149 24.29 17.75 -8.49
C ARG A 149 25.39 16.91 -7.84
N THR A 150 26.66 17.21 -8.08
CA THR A 150 27.78 16.44 -7.50
C THR A 150 27.78 16.47 -5.96
N HIS A 151 27.41 17.60 -5.35
CA HIS A 151 27.29 17.70 -3.89
C HIS A 151 26.20 16.76 -3.34
N VAL A 152 25.05 16.72 -4.00
CA VAL A 152 23.95 15.79 -3.67
C VAL A 152 24.37 14.34 -3.89
N GLU A 153 24.94 14.01 -5.05
CA GLU A 153 25.36 12.65 -5.39
C GLU A 153 26.38 12.10 -4.39
N THR A 154 27.29 12.96 -3.90
CA THR A 154 28.22 12.61 -2.82
C THR A 154 27.50 12.26 -1.53
N ALA A 155 26.47 13.03 -1.16
CA ALA A 155 25.66 12.76 0.04
C ALA A 155 24.84 11.46 -0.10
N LEU A 156 24.29 11.17 -1.28
CA LEU A 156 23.62 9.90 -1.57
C LEU A 156 24.62 8.73 -1.49
N ALA A 157 25.82 8.92 -2.06
CA ALA A 157 26.89 7.94 -2.09
C ALA A 157 27.38 7.54 -0.69
N ALA A 158 27.32 8.46 0.28
CA ALA A 158 27.68 8.22 1.67
C ALA A 158 26.68 7.34 2.45
N THR A 159 25.48 7.09 1.90
CA THR A 159 24.49 6.21 2.54
C THR A 159 24.61 4.76 2.08
N ASP A 160 24.27 3.82 2.97
CA ASP A 160 24.17 2.39 2.64
C ASP A 160 22.90 2.05 1.83
N ALA A 161 21.93 2.96 1.73
CA ALA A 161 20.60 2.68 1.17
C ALA A 161 20.37 3.28 -0.22
N LEU A 162 21.10 4.32 -0.61
CA LEU A 162 20.84 5.11 -1.81
C LEU A 162 22.07 5.15 -2.72
N ARG A 163 21.84 5.42 -4.01
CA ARG A 163 22.86 5.74 -5.00
C ARG A 163 22.26 6.66 -6.06
N SER A 164 23.09 7.27 -6.88
CA SER A 164 22.62 8.02 -8.06
C SER A 164 21.98 7.07 -9.08
N PHE A 165 20.99 7.59 -9.80
CA PHE A 165 20.36 6.92 -10.93
C PHE A 165 21.33 6.81 -12.12
N GLU A 166 21.38 5.63 -12.71
CA GLU A 166 22.19 5.30 -13.89
C GLU A 166 21.27 4.99 -15.09
N PRO A 167 21.73 5.18 -16.35
CA PRO A 167 20.90 4.95 -17.54
C PRO A 167 20.32 3.53 -17.66
N GLU A 168 20.99 2.55 -17.06
CA GLU A 168 20.61 1.14 -17.05
C GLU A 168 19.48 0.83 -16.06
N ASP A 169 19.17 1.77 -15.16
CA ASP A 169 18.15 1.59 -14.14
C ASP A 169 16.75 1.53 -14.75
N LYS A 170 15.98 0.53 -14.33
CA LYS A 170 14.58 0.36 -14.73
C LYS A 170 13.68 1.50 -14.22
N GLY A 171 14.06 2.16 -13.13
CA GLY A 171 13.32 3.25 -12.51
C GLY A 171 14.10 3.89 -11.36
N ALA A 172 13.76 5.14 -11.01
CA ALA A 172 14.27 5.82 -9.83
C ALA A 172 13.28 5.68 -8.68
N LEU A 173 13.79 5.61 -7.44
CA LEU A 173 12.99 5.65 -6.22
C LEU A 173 12.24 6.99 -6.08
N ALA A 174 12.93 8.08 -6.39
CA ALA A 174 12.43 9.45 -6.41
C ALA A 174 13.36 10.32 -7.27
N THR A 175 12.90 11.53 -7.58
CA THR A 175 13.72 12.59 -8.18
C THR A 175 14.01 13.65 -7.14
N LEU A 176 15.28 13.95 -6.90
CA LEU A 176 15.72 15.08 -6.10
C LEU A 176 16.04 16.24 -7.05
N ARG A 177 15.25 17.32 -6.98
CA ARG A 177 15.51 18.53 -7.76
C ARG A 177 16.24 19.54 -6.89
N VAL A 178 17.38 20.02 -7.36
CA VAL A 178 18.23 20.98 -6.67
C VAL A 178 18.43 22.24 -7.52
N SER A 179 18.29 23.39 -6.88
CA SER A 179 18.51 24.71 -7.45
C SER A 179 19.22 25.60 -6.43
N GLU A 180 19.61 26.81 -6.80
CA GLU A 180 20.20 27.76 -5.86
C GLU A 180 19.22 28.05 -4.71
N GLY A 181 19.58 27.61 -3.51
CA GLY A 181 18.81 27.84 -2.29
C GLY A 181 17.63 26.90 -2.04
N SER A 182 17.29 25.96 -2.93
CA SER A 182 16.12 25.09 -2.77
C SER A 182 16.36 23.64 -3.21
N LEU A 183 15.74 22.72 -2.47
CA LEU A 183 15.75 21.27 -2.68
C LEU A 183 14.33 20.70 -2.58
N THR A 184 13.91 19.87 -3.55
CA THR A 184 12.62 19.15 -3.49
C THR A 184 12.81 17.66 -3.76
N ILE A 185 12.02 16.84 -3.06
CA ILE A 185 11.87 15.40 -3.35
C ILE A 185 10.55 15.22 -4.09
N GLU A 186 10.62 14.68 -5.31
CA GLU A 186 9.50 14.48 -6.22
C GLU A 186 9.33 12.98 -6.56
N ASP A 187 8.09 12.53 -6.67
CA ASP A 187 7.76 11.31 -7.42
C ASP A 187 7.21 11.68 -8.82
N ASN A 188 6.63 10.72 -9.52
CA ASN A 188 6.02 10.95 -10.82
C ASN A 188 4.77 11.86 -10.79
N LEU A 189 4.24 12.17 -9.61
CA LEU A 189 3.09 13.05 -9.40
C LEU A 189 3.51 14.44 -8.91
N GLY A 190 4.80 14.69 -8.71
CA GLY A 190 5.35 15.95 -8.24
C GLY A 190 5.84 15.89 -6.79
N PRO A 191 5.94 17.03 -6.09
CA PRO A 191 6.58 17.11 -4.77
C PRO A 191 5.90 16.22 -3.72
N LEU A 192 6.70 15.38 -3.04
CA LEU A 192 6.30 14.56 -1.89
C LEU A 192 6.47 15.32 -0.56
N PHE A 193 7.42 16.25 -0.53
CA PHE A 193 7.79 17.03 0.64
C PHE A 193 7.79 18.53 0.29
N PRO A 194 7.60 19.43 1.27
CA PRO A 194 7.83 20.87 1.06
C PRO A 194 9.25 21.13 0.57
N ALA A 195 9.43 22.21 -0.19
CA ALA A 195 10.76 22.65 -0.58
C ALA A 195 11.58 23.03 0.66
N THR A 196 12.79 22.51 0.76
CA THR A 196 13.72 22.82 1.86
C THR A 196 14.86 23.67 1.36
N GLY A 197 15.45 24.49 2.24
CA GLY A 197 16.58 25.34 1.90
C GLY A 197 17.83 24.50 1.57
N PHE A 198 18.51 24.80 0.47
CA PHE A 198 19.78 24.14 0.11
C PHE A 198 20.97 25.07 0.40
N PRO A 199 22.06 24.59 1.03
CA PRO A 199 22.38 23.19 1.36
C PRO A 199 21.88 22.69 2.73
N ALA A 200 21.32 23.57 3.58
CA ALA A 200 21.00 23.24 4.97
C ALA A 200 20.07 22.02 5.15
N GLY A 201 19.08 21.85 4.26
CA GLY A 201 18.10 20.76 4.30
C GLY A 201 18.54 19.47 3.60
N LEU A 202 19.77 19.36 3.10
CA LEU A 202 20.23 18.19 2.34
C LEU A 202 20.21 16.91 3.19
N GLN A 203 20.64 16.98 4.45
CA GLN A 203 20.68 15.80 5.32
C GLN A 203 19.28 15.27 5.63
N ASP A 204 18.33 16.16 5.92
CA ASP A 204 16.92 15.79 6.12
C ASP A 204 16.30 15.16 4.87
N ALA A 205 16.64 15.70 3.68
CA ALA A 205 16.16 15.13 2.43
C ALA A 205 16.75 13.74 2.14
N VAL A 206 18.04 13.53 2.43
CA VAL A 206 18.69 12.21 2.32
C VAL A 206 18.09 11.22 3.33
N ALA A 207 17.75 11.65 4.54
CA ALA A 207 17.04 10.84 5.52
C ALA A 207 15.64 10.44 5.04
N ASN A 208 14.87 11.38 4.48
CA ASN A 208 13.57 11.11 3.90
C ASN A 208 13.64 10.16 2.69
N LEU A 209 14.64 10.30 1.81
CA LEU A 209 14.91 9.33 0.73
C LEU A 209 15.26 7.94 1.28
N THR A 210 15.99 7.88 2.40
CA THR A 210 16.31 6.61 3.08
C THR A 210 15.06 5.93 3.65
N ASN A 211 14.06 6.69 4.11
CA ASN A 211 12.76 6.15 4.48
C ASN A 211 12.02 5.56 3.28
N LEU A 212 12.01 6.26 2.13
CA LEU A 212 11.44 5.71 0.90
C LEU A 212 12.11 4.40 0.50
N ALA A 213 13.44 4.31 0.66
CA ALA A 213 14.19 3.07 0.41
C ALA A 213 13.82 1.96 1.42
N ALA A 214 13.54 2.30 2.68
CA ALA A 214 13.06 1.35 3.68
C ALA A 214 11.65 0.84 3.35
N ALA A 215 10.72 1.73 2.98
CA ALA A 215 9.39 1.37 2.50
C ALA A 215 9.47 0.43 1.29
N GLN A 216 10.34 0.74 0.31
CA GLN A 216 10.52 -0.11 -0.85
C GLN A 216 11.06 -1.49 -0.49
N ARG A 217 12.03 -1.60 0.45
CA ARG A 217 12.50 -2.89 0.94
C ARG A 217 11.39 -3.70 1.60
N LEU A 218 10.54 -3.05 2.40
CA LEU A 218 9.41 -3.74 3.03
C LEU A 218 8.44 -4.26 1.97
N ARG A 219 8.13 -3.48 0.93
CA ARG A 219 7.24 -3.91 -0.16
C ARG A 219 7.69 -5.19 -0.85
N GLU A 220 9.00 -5.36 -1.00
CA GLU A 220 9.60 -6.53 -1.67
C GLU A 220 9.56 -7.81 -0.82
N LEU A 221 9.16 -7.71 0.45
CA LEU A 221 8.94 -8.87 1.32
C LEU A 221 7.52 -9.46 1.19
N GLU A 222 6.67 -8.92 0.32
CA GLU A 222 5.34 -9.48 0.05
C GLU A 222 5.41 -10.98 -0.34
N GLY A 223 4.50 -11.78 0.21
CA GLY A 223 4.39 -13.22 -0.05
C GLY A 223 4.67 -14.10 1.16
N GLU A 224 4.82 -15.39 0.88
CA GLU A 224 5.03 -16.45 1.88
C GLU A 224 6.52 -16.62 2.20
N HIS A 225 6.86 -16.57 3.49
CA HIS A 225 8.22 -16.72 4.02
C HIS A 225 8.21 -17.66 5.24
N GLY A 226 7.71 -18.88 5.09
CA GLY A 226 7.56 -19.87 6.17
C GLY A 226 6.19 -19.89 6.87
N VAL A 227 5.32 -18.93 6.56
CA VAL A 227 3.88 -18.99 6.85
C VAL A 227 3.13 -18.99 5.51
N SER A 228 2.18 -19.90 5.34
CA SER A 228 1.38 -19.97 4.11
C SER A 228 0.24 -18.96 4.17
N ALA A 229 -0.09 -18.37 3.02
CA ALA A 229 -1.29 -17.56 2.83
C ALA A 229 -2.57 -18.33 3.18
N ASN A 230 -2.57 -19.67 3.11
CA ASN A 230 -3.71 -20.50 3.50
C ASN A 230 -3.89 -20.64 5.03
N ASP A 231 -2.90 -20.27 5.83
CA ASP A 231 -2.98 -20.31 7.30
C ASP A 231 -3.85 -19.17 7.87
N VAL A 232 -4.14 -18.14 7.06
CA VAL A 232 -4.79 -16.91 7.50
C VAL A 232 -5.77 -16.38 6.45
N ASP A 233 -6.85 -15.79 6.91
CA ASP A 233 -7.77 -15.00 6.11
C ASP A 233 -7.57 -13.52 6.43
N ILE A 234 -7.39 -12.70 5.39
CA ILE A 234 -7.18 -11.25 5.54
C ILE A 234 -8.20 -10.54 4.68
N GLU A 235 -9.15 -9.90 5.37
CA GLU A 235 -10.15 -9.02 4.80
C GLU A 235 -9.85 -7.59 5.25
N TRP A 236 -10.11 -6.62 4.39
CA TRP A 236 -10.02 -5.21 4.74
C TRP A 236 -11.09 -4.44 3.98
N GLY A 237 -11.37 -3.23 4.45
CA GLY A 237 -12.38 -2.41 3.82
C GLY A 237 -12.65 -1.11 4.55
N THR A 238 -13.80 -0.51 4.26
CA THR A 238 -14.30 0.67 4.97
C THR A 238 -15.40 0.34 5.96
N VAL A 239 -15.70 1.28 6.84
CA VAL A 239 -16.77 1.19 7.82
C VAL A 239 -17.84 2.19 7.44
N GLU A 240 -19.03 1.69 7.11
CA GLU A 240 -20.19 2.49 6.75
C GLU A 240 -21.29 2.23 7.79
N GLN A 241 -21.72 3.27 8.52
CA GLN A 241 -22.75 3.15 9.56
C GLN A 241 -22.46 2.08 10.64
N GLY A 242 -21.18 1.80 10.90
CA GLY A 242 -20.73 0.79 11.87
C GLY A 242 -20.60 -0.62 11.30
N GLU A 243 -20.93 -0.82 10.02
CA GLU A 243 -20.84 -2.11 9.34
C GLU A 243 -19.61 -2.19 8.42
N PRO A 244 -18.96 -3.36 8.32
CA PRO A 244 -17.83 -3.58 7.42
C PRO A 244 -18.28 -3.59 5.95
N ARG A 245 -17.55 -2.87 5.11
CA ARG A 245 -17.66 -2.86 3.65
C ARG A 245 -16.33 -3.32 3.05
N PRO A 246 -16.19 -4.59 2.64
CA PRO A 246 -14.95 -5.10 2.07
C PRO A 246 -14.50 -4.30 0.85
N MET A 247 -13.18 -4.12 0.72
CA MET A 247 -12.54 -3.44 -0.41
C MET A 247 -11.56 -4.38 -1.10
N PRO A 248 -11.27 -4.17 -2.40
CA PRO A 248 -10.25 -4.95 -3.07
C PRO A 248 -8.89 -4.74 -2.45
N GLU A 249 -8.06 -5.78 -2.45
CA GLU A 249 -6.68 -5.73 -1.93
C GLU A 249 -5.84 -4.63 -2.61
N ARG A 250 -6.18 -4.28 -3.86
CA ARG A 250 -5.54 -3.21 -4.61
C ARG A 250 -6.58 -2.38 -5.33
N GLY A 251 -6.38 -1.07 -5.32
CA GLY A 251 -7.12 -0.14 -6.18
C GLY A 251 -8.45 0.38 -5.67
N ALA A 252 -8.70 0.18 -4.38
CA ALA A 252 -9.69 0.97 -3.66
C ALA A 252 -9.35 2.47 -3.76
N SER A 253 -10.38 3.33 -3.78
CA SER A 253 -10.23 4.79 -3.74
C SER A 253 -10.93 5.28 -2.47
N LEU A 254 -10.20 6.00 -1.62
CA LEU A 254 -10.67 6.46 -0.32
C LEU A 254 -10.49 7.97 -0.19
N GLY A 255 -11.37 8.65 0.53
CA GLY A 255 -11.27 10.02 0.97
C GLY A 255 -11.01 10.13 2.47
N LEU A 256 -10.74 11.33 2.97
CA LEU A 256 -10.29 11.54 4.35
C LEU A 256 -11.37 11.28 5.41
N ARG A 257 -12.66 11.21 5.03
CA ARG A 257 -13.74 10.82 5.96
C ARG A 257 -14.04 9.33 5.96
N ASP A 258 -13.47 8.56 5.04
CA ASP A 258 -13.58 7.11 5.11
C ASP A 258 -12.88 6.60 6.37
N ARG A 259 -13.45 5.55 6.94
CA ARG A 259 -12.88 4.83 8.08
C ARG A 259 -12.55 3.43 7.62
N ILE A 260 -11.32 2.97 7.85
CA ILE A 260 -10.88 1.65 7.39
C ILE A 260 -10.90 0.62 8.51
N TYR A 261 -11.05 -0.65 8.14
CA TYR A 261 -10.82 -1.77 9.04
C TYR A 261 -9.93 -2.82 8.38
N VAL A 262 -9.30 -3.64 9.20
CA VAL A 262 -8.57 -4.83 8.75
C VAL A 262 -8.94 -5.96 9.68
N LYS A 263 -9.51 -7.02 9.12
CA LYS A 263 -9.86 -8.24 9.82
C LYS A 263 -8.89 -9.34 9.43
N VAL A 264 -8.26 -9.94 10.43
CA VAL A 264 -7.33 -11.06 10.26
C VAL A 264 -7.85 -12.24 11.06
N LYS A 265 -8.08 -13.37 10.41
CA LYS A 265 -8.62 -14.58 11.03
C LYS A 265 -7.71 -15.76 10.74
N ARG A 266 -7.33 -16.52 11.77
CA ARG A 266 -6.53 -17.73 11.57
C ARG A 266 -7.40 -18.85 10.98
N ARG A 267 -6.78 -19.75 10.22
CA ARG A 267 -7.42 -20.96 9.69
C ARG A 267 -6.90 -22.23 10.33
N SER A 268 -5.59 -22.32 10.57
CA SER A 268 -4.91 -23.56 10.94
C SER A 268 -4.27 -23.49 12.33
N ARG A 269 -3.20 -22.72 12.47
CA ARG A 269 -2.32 -22.68 13.64
C ARG A 269 -2.38 -21.36 14.39
N GLU A 270 -1.73 -21.32 15.54
CA GLU A 270 -1.49 -20.06 16.24
C GLU A 270 -0.55 -19.16 15.45
N LEU A 271 -0.89 -17.88 15.39
CA LEU A 271 -0.20 -16.88 14.57
C LEU A 271 -0.19 -15.54 15.31
N TYR A 272 0.78 -14.68 14.98
CA TYR A 272 0.92 -13.35 15.56
C TYR A 272 0.79 -12.31 14.46
N VAL A 273 -0.12 -11.36 14.64
CA VAL A 273 -0.46 -10.37 13.60
C VAL A 273 0.13 -9.01 13.94
N HIS A 274 0.80 -8.42 12.95
CA HIS A 274 1.26 -7.04 12.93
C HIS A 274 0.63 -6.32 11.76
N ILE A 275 0.07 -5.14 12.00
CA ILE A 275 -0.49 -4.30 10.94
C ILE A 275 0.24 -2.98 10.93
N PHE A 276 0.83 -2.65 9.79
CA PHE A 276 1.54 -1.40 9.55
C PHE A 276 0.79 -0.56 8.52
N ASN A 277 1.04 0.74 8.56
CA ASN A 277 0.79 1.65 7.47
C ASN A 277 2.11 2.06 6.82
N ILE A 278 2.16 2.08 5.48
CA ILE A 278 3.17 2.83 4.73
C ILE A 278 2.46 4.05 4.14
N GLY A 279 2.59 5.19 4.81
CA GLY A 279 1.93 6.41 4.38
C GLY A 279 2.51 6.95 3.07
N ILE A 280 1.82 7.93 2.48
CA ILE A 280 2.17 8.56 1.19
C ILE A 280 3.67 8.97 1.07
N ARG A 281 4.29 9.45 2.16
CA ARG A 281 5.71 9.85 2.21
C ARG A 281 6.68 8.69 2.49
N GLY A 282 6.20 7.45 2.45
CA GLY A 282 6.95 6.24 2.79
C GLY A 282 7.20 6.05 4.28
N ARG A 283 6.45 6.75 5.15
CA ARG A 283 6.55 6.56 6.60
C ARG A 283 5.91 5.23 6.99
N ILE A 284 6.71 4.32 7.52
CA ILE A 284 6.26 3.05 8.11
C ILE A 284 5.84 3.27 9.57
N THR A 285 4.60 2.92 9.91
CA THR A 285 4.03 3.06 11.27
C THR A 285 3.33 1.79 11.70
N LEU A 286 3.61 1.27 12.89
CA LEU A 286 2.93 0.09 13.44
C LEU A 286 1.57 0.48 14.03
N LEU A 287 0.48 0.03 13.41
CA LEU A 287 -0.89 0.34 13.82
C LEU A 287 -1.35 -0.50 15.02
N THR A 288 -0.82 -1.71 15.18
CA THR A 288 -1.14 -2.60 16.32
C THR A 288 -0.30 -2.31 17.57
N GLN A 289 0.55 -1.29 17.56
CA GLN A 289 1.51 -1.01 18.64
C GLN A 289 0.87 -0.82 20.02
N ARG A 290 -0.34 -0.24 20.07
CA ARG A 290 -1.07 0.01 21.34
C ARG A 290 -1.70 -1.25 21.93
N ILE A 291 -1.73 -2.33 21.16
CA ILE A 291 -2.38 -3.59 21.52
C ILE A 291 -1.32 -4.62 21.88
N SER A 292 -0.33 -4.80 21.00
CA SER A 292 0.81 -5.69 21.24
C SER A 292 1.99 -5.28 20.35
N THR A 293 3.16 -5.11 20.97
CA THR A 293 4.43 -4.91 20.28
C THR A 293 5.02 -6.22 19.73
N MET A 294 4.66 -7.35 20.33
CA MET A 294 5.08 -8.71 19.93
C MET A 294 4.16 -9.37 18.90
N GLY A 295 3.13 -8.65 18.45
CA GLY A 295 2.09 -9.15 17.55
C GLY A 295 0.86 -9.63 18.32
N VAL A 296 -0.32 -9.47 17.71
CA VAL A 296 -1.58 -9.88 18.31
C VAL A 296 -1.77 -11.39 18.10
N LEU A 297 -1.88 -12.15 19.19
CA LEU A 297 -2.06 -13.60 19.14
C LEU A 297 -3.43 -13.99 18.60
N LEU A 298 -3.44 -14.75 17.51
CA LEU A 298 -4.59 -15.50 17.03
C LEU A 298 -4.50 -16.95 17.53
N SER A 299 -5.45 -17.34 18.37
CA SER A 299 -5.50 -18.68 19.00
C SER A 299 -6.88 -19.33 18.84
N ASP A 300 -7.08 -20.55 19.35
CA ASP A 300 -8.42 -21.16 19.42
C ASP A 300 -9.43 -20.29 20.18
N LYS A 301 -8.96 -19.59 21.23
CA LYS A 301 -9.80 -18.73 22.08
C LYS A 301 -10.10 -17.38 21.42
N THR A 302 -9.17 -16.89 20.60
CA THR A 302 -9.22 -15.60 19.91
C THR A 302 -8.84 -15.81 18.45
N PRO A 303 -9.73 -16.42 17.63
CA PRO A 303 -9.37 -16.83 16.26
C PRO A 303 -9.29 -15.65 15.29
N GLU A 304 -9.80 -14.48 15.67
CA GLU A 304 -9.81 -13.28 14.84
C GLU A 304 -9.39 -12.02 15.59
N PHE A 305 -8.80 -11.10 14.84
CA PHE A 305 -8.45 -9.75 15.27
C PHE A 305 -8.98 -8.75 14.25
N VAL A 306 -9.58 -7.65 14.72
CA VAL A 306 -10.11 -6.58 13.88
C VAL A 306 -9.51 -5.24 14.29
N LEU A 307 -8.63 -4.70 13.44
CA LEU A 307 -8.16 -3.33 13.55
C LEU A 307 -9.30 -2.37 13.20
N GLY A 308 -9.55 -1.39 14.06
CA GLY A 308 -10.68 -0.45 13.94
C GLY A 308 -11.87 -0.80 14.83
N ALA A 309 -11.86 -1.96 15.49
CA ALA A 309 -12.82 -2.26 16.55
C ALA A 309 -12.39 -1.61 17.88
N ASN A 310 -13.36 -1.18 18.69
CA ASN A 310 -13.12 -0.73 20.06
C ASN A 310 -13.03 -1.93 21.04
N SER A 311 -12.80 -1.66 22.33
CA SER A 311 -12.71 -2.70 23.37
C SER A 311 -13.99 -3.50 23.61
N MET A 312 -15.14 -3.00 23.14
CA MET A 312 -16.43 -3.69 23.20
C MET A 312 -16.74 -4.48 21.92
N GLY A 313 -15.83 -4.47 20.93
CA GLY A 313 -16.02 -5.12 19.63
C GLY A 313 -16.80 -4.31 18.61
N THR A 314 -17.22 -3.08 18.92
CA THR A 314 -17.91 -2.20 17.96
C THR A 314 -16.92 -1.68 16.93
N LEU A 315 -17.26 -1.83 15.65
CA LEU A 315 -16.42 -1.38 14.54
C LEU A 315 -16.57 0.13 14.32
N MET A 316 -15.56 0.89 14.76
CA MET A 316 -15.50 2.35 14.55
C MET A 316 -14.64 2.73 13.33
N GLY A 317 -13.71 1.85 12.98
CA GLY A 317 -12.70 2.04 11.94
C GLY A 317 -11.58 3.03 12.32
N CYS A 318 -10.48 2.96 11.60
CA CYS A 318 -9.35 3.87 11.72
C CYS A 318 -9.52 5.06 10.76
N GLY A 319 -9.18 6.27 11.21
CA GLY A 319 -9.20 7.46 10.37
C GLY A 319 -8.02 7.52 9.40
N LEU A 320 -8.25 8.15 8.26
CA LEU A 320 -7.24 8.44 7.26
C LEU A 320 -6.78 9.90 7.42
N SER A 321 -5.55 10.22 6.98
CA SER A 321 -5.01 11.56 7.08
C SER A 321 -4.17 11.91 5.87
N TRP A 322 -4.30 13.15 5.38
CA TRP A 322 -3.43 13.70 4.36
C TRP A 322 -2.21 14.36 5.01
N PRO A 323 -0.97 14.08 4.57
CA PRO A 323 0.22 14.75 5.07
C PRO A 323 0.10 16.28 4.95
N ALA A 324 0.48 16.99 6.00
CA ALA A 324 0.50 18.45 5.98
C ALA A 324 1.42 18.96 4.85
N GLU A 325 1.00 20.04 4.19
CA GLU A 325 1.76 20.71 3.11
C GLU A 325 2.00 19.87 1.85
N LEU A 326 1.47 18.65 1.78
CA LEU A 326 1.45 17.89 0.54
C LEU A 326 0.36 18.46 -0.40
N PRO A 327 0.67 18.72 -1.68
CA PRO A 327 -0.30 19.25 -2.63
C PRO A 327 -1.57 18.41 -2.67
N ARG A 328 -2.73 19.07 -2.56
CA ARG A 328 -4.05 18.43 -2.57
C ARG A 328 -4.65 18.27 -3.98
N SER A 329 -3.84 18.45 -5.02
CA SER A 329 -4.26 18.41 -6.42
C SER A 329 -4.38 17.00 -6.99
N PHE A 330 -3.87 15.98 -6.29
CA PHE A 330 -3.81 14.63 -6.85
C PHE A 330 -3.87 13.55 -5.77
N PRO A 331 -4.65 12.46 -5.95
CA PRO A 331 -4.62 11.32 -5.04
C PRO A 331 -3.28 10.60 -5.07
N ARG A 332 -2.86 10.03 -3.94
CA ARG A 332 -1.59 9.29 -3.85
C ARG A 332 -1.80 7.91 -3.25
N PHE A 333 -0.88 7.01 -3.57
CA PHE A 333 -0.89 5.67 -3.00
C PHE A 333 -0.58 5.72 -1.51
N ASP A 334 -1.38 4.98 -0.77
CA ASP A 334 -1.18 4.67 0.63
C ASP A 334 -1.42 3.16 0.81
N GLU A 335 -0.78 2.56 1.81
CA GLU A 335 -0.71 1.11 1.94
C GLU A 335 -0.91 0.66 3.39
N ILE A 336 -1.63 -0.44 3.55
CA ILE A 336 -1.64 -1.24 4.78
C ILE A 336 -0.81 -2.49 4.52
N VAL A 337 0.06 -2.82 5.45
CA VAL A 337 0.87 -4.04 5.41
C VAL A 337 0.47 -4.93 6.57
N VAL A 338 0.03 -6.14 6.27
CA VAL A 338 -0.27 -7.17 7.27
C VAL A 338 0.86 -8.18 7.26
N ILE A 339 1.57 -8.29 8.39
CA ILE A 339 2.62 -9.30 8.61
C ILE A 339 2.10 -10.29 9.63
N VAL A 340 2.10 -11.57 9.28
CA VAL A 340 1.64 -12.67 10.13
C VAL A 340 2.82 -13.60 10.40
N SER A 341 3.28 -13.69 11.66
CA SER A 341 4.41 -14.54 12.05
C SER A 341 3.96 -15.81 12.78
N SER A 342 4.78 -16.86 12.69
CA SER A 342 4.57 -18.12 13.41
C SER A 342 4.95 -18.07 14.90
N MET A 343 5.64 -17.02 15.33
CA MET A 343 6.11 -16.79 16.70
C MET A 343 5.97 -15.31 17.08
N PRO A 344 5.89 -14.97 18.37
CA PRO A 344 5.85 -13.58 18.81
C PRO A 344 7.15 -12.88 18.40
N ALA A 345 7.05 -11.67 17.87
CA ALA A 345 8.19 -10.95 17.33
C ALA A 345 8.05 -9.43 17.53
N ASN A 346 9.09 -8.75 18.00
CA ASN A 346 9.09 -7.28 17.95
C ASN A 346 9.41 -6.80 16.52
N LEU A 347 8.44 -6.20 15.83
CA LEU A 347 8.63 -5.63 14.48
C LEU A 347 8.70 -4.09 14.46
N GLN A 348 8.76 -3.42 15.62
CA GLN A 348 8.83 -1.95 15.69
C GLN A 348 10.08 -1.37 15.01
N TYR A 349 11.13 -2.17 14.84
CA TYR A 349 12.33 -1.74 14.11
C TYR A 349 12.10 -1.43 12.62
N LEU A 350 10.95 -1.83 12.08
CA LEU A 350 10.52 -1.49 10.73
C LEU A 350 9.95 -0.07 10.63
N GLU A 351 9.56 0.54 11.75
CA GLU A 351 9.03 1.91 11.76
C GLU A 351 10.10 2.92 11.28
N THR A 352 9.63 4.02 10.69
CA THR A 352 10.47 5.11 10.19
C THR A 352 9.90 6.47 10.61
N ARG A 353 10.69 7.55 10.47
CA ARG A 353 10.32 8.90 10.90
C ARG A 353 10.53 9.92 9.80
N GLU A 354 9.60 10.86 9.62
CA GLU A 354 9.78 12.00 8.71
C GLU A 354 10.73 13.03 9.32
N HIS A 355 11.62 13.60 8.50
CA HIS A 355 12.58 14.63 8.90
C HIS A 355 12.21 15.99 8.27
N GLY A 356 12.40 17.10 9.01
CA GLY A 356 12.16 18.47 8.53
C GLY A 356 10.75 19.06 8.77
N VAL A 357 9.86 18.39 9.51
CA VAL A 357 8.53 18.91 9.92
C VAL A 357 8.52 19.09 11.44
N THR A 358 8.12 20.26 11.95
CA THR A 358 8.25 20.63 13.38
C THR A 358 7.46 19.71 14.32
N ARG A 359 8.11 18.67 14.87
CA ARG A 359 8.02 18.15 16.25
C ARG A 359 8.89 16.89 16.42
N GLY A 360 9.78 16.94 17.42
CA GLY A 360 10.22 15.79 18.22
C GLY A 360 11.22 14.83 17.58
N SER A 361 12.51 15.09 17.84
CA SER A 361 13.66 14.21 17.55
C SER A 361 13.57 12.88 18.31
N GLU A 362 13.95 11.80 17.65
CA GLU A 362 14.39 10.52 18.24
C GLU A 362 14.79 9.62 17.04
N SER A 363 15.84 8.83 17.16
CA SER A 363 16.38 8.00 16.06
C SER A 363 16.09 6.52 16.36
N GLN A 364 15.61 5.77 15.37
CA GLN A 364 15.24 4.36 15.50
C GLN A 364 16.39 3.47 15.04
N ALA A 365 16.92 2.64 15.93
CA ALA A 365 17.69 1.45 15.55
C ALA A 365 16.90 0.18 15.87
N ARG A 366 17.44 -1.01 15.55
CA ARG A 366 16.67 -2.26 15.42
C ARG A 366 16.80 -3.22 16.60
N ASP A 367 15.70 -3.77 17.11
CA ASP A 367 15.75 -4.88 18.08
C ASP A 367 15.43 -6.19 17.34
N MET A 368 16.23 -7.22 17.56
CA MET A 368 16.38 -8.34 16.62
C MET A 368 16.00 -9.66 17.33
N GLN A 369 14.72 -10.04 17.29
CA GLN A 369 14.25 -11.36 17.71
C GLN A 369 14.18 -12.36 16.55
N THR A 370 14.51 -13.62 16.82
CA THR A 370 14.35 -14.67 15.80
C THR A 370 12.88 -14.97 15.57
N ILE A 371 12.47 -14.82 14.33
CA ILE A 371 11.16 -15.24 13.82
C ILE A 371 11.39 -16.68 13.26
N ASP A 372 10.38 -17.50 13.02
CA ASP A 372 10.59 -18.82 12.37
C ASP A 372 10.02 -18.84 10.94
N GLY A 373 8.96 -18.05 10.73
CA GLY A 373 8.46 -17.69 9.42
C GLY A 373 7.45 -16.57 9.51
N PHE A 374 7.17 -15.93 8.37
CA PHE A 374 6.10 -14.95 8.25
C PHE A 374 5.40 -15.02 6.88
N PHE A 375 4.22 -14.43 6.81
CA PHE A 375 3.50 -14.12 5.60
C PHE A 375 3.27 -12.61 5.59
N MET A 376 3.52 -11.96 4.46
CA MET A 376 3.27 -10.53 4.31
C MET A 376 2.31 -10.27 3.16
N LYS A 377 1.24 -9.54 3.45
CA LYS A 377 0.25 -9.09 2.46
C LYS A 377 0.20 -7.56 2.42
N ARG A 378 0.14 -6.99 1.22
CA ARG A 378 -0.03 -5.56 1.01
C ARG A 378 -1.43 -5.25 0.53
N LEU A 379 -2.03 -4.23 1.13
CA LEU A 379 -3.34 -3.70 0.76
C LEU A 379 -3.11 -2.26 0.29
N THR A 380 -3.31 -1.97 -0.99
CA THR A 380 -2.94 -0.71 -1.62
C THR A 380 -4.16 0.07 -2.07
N TYR A 381 -4.23 1.35 -1.75
CA TYR A 381 -5.35 2.21 -2.13
C TYR A 381 -4.89 3.60 -2.57
N LEU A 382 -5.74 4.26 -3.34
CA LEU A 382 -5.58 5.68 -3.66
C LEU A 382 -6.28 6.50 -2.59
N LEU A 383 -5.50 7.25 -1.83
CA LEU A 383 -6.02 8.23 -0.89
C LEU A 383 -6.22 9.55 -1.63
N HIS A 384 -7.43 10.08 -1.58
CA HIS A 384 -7.77 11.41 -2.09
C HIS A 384 -7.69 12.43 -0.95
N PRO A 385 -7.17 13.64 -1.20
CA PRO A 385 -7.08 14.71 -0.22
C PRO A 385 -8.44 15.35 0.14
N ARG A 386 -9.57 14.77 -0.30
CA ARG A 386 -10.92 15.31 -0.11
C ARG A 386 -11.41 15.00 1.30
N GLU A 387 -12.00 15.99 1.96
CA GLU A 387 -12.70 15.84 3.24
C GLU A 387 -14.11 15.24 3.03
N ALA A 388 -14.16 14.09 2.34
CA ALA A 388 -15.37 13.36 1.99
C ALA A 388 -15.14 11.85 2.16
N ALA A 389 -16.22 11.09 2.27
CA ALA A 389 -16.16 9.63 2.14
C ALA A 389 -16.25 9.32 0.64
N LEU A 390 -15.27 8.60 0.10
CA LEU A 390 -15.19 8.26 -1.33
C LEU A 390 -15.20 6.75 -1.57
N ALA A 391 -15.29 5.94 -0.52
CA ALA A 391 -15.58 4.53 -0.66
C ALA A 391 -16.75 4.35 -1.64
N ASP A 392 -16.62 3.37 -2.53
CA ASP A 392 -17.49 3.24 -3.68
C ASP A 392 -18.98 3.20 -3.27
N PRO A 393 -19.84 4.04 -3.89
CA PRO A 393 -21.25 3.97 -3.59
C PRO A 393 -21.76 2.58 -4.02
N PRO A 394 -22.54 1.88 -3.17
CA PRO A 394 -22.97 0.52 -3.48
C PRO A 394 -23.93 0.53 -4.67
N PHE A 395 -23.56 -0.19 -5.73
CA PHE A 395 -24.44 -0.49 -6.85
C PHE A 395 -25.15 -1.82 -6.58
N GLU A 396 -26.39 -1.95 -7.04
CA GLU A 396 -27.17 -3.18 -6.91
C GLU A 396 -26.52 -4.34 -7.66
N ILE A 397 -25.85 -4.02 -8.76
CA ILE A 397 -25.10 -4.96 -9.57
C ILE A 397 -23.73 -4.34 -9.78
N ASP A 398 -22.72 -4.94 -9.17
CA ASP A 398 -21.33 -4.62 -9.43
C ASP A 398 -20.67 -5.87 -10.00
N ASP A 399 -20.38 -5.84 -11.31
CA ASP A 399 -19.73 -6.94 -12.03
C ASP A 399 -18.21 -6.91 -11.86
N ASP A 400 -17.68 -5.83 -11.28
CA ASP A 400 -16.28 -5.71 -10.91
C ASP A 400 -16.14 -5.11 -9.49
N PRO A 401 -16.75 -5.73 -8.46
CA PRO A 401 -16.82 -5.16 -7.11
C PRO A 401 -15.45 -5.03 -6.45
N LEU A 402 -14.49 -5.80 -6.95
CA LEU A 402 -13.10 -5.78 -6.51
C LEU A 402 -12.18 -5.03 -7.50
N ARG A 403 -12.74 -4.35 -8.50
CA ARG A 403 -11.99 -3.60 -9.52
C ARG A 403 -10.86 -4.39 -10.21
N GLN A 404 -10.98 -5.71 -10.24
CA GLN A 404 -10.02 -6.64 -10.83
C GLN A 404 -10.02 -6.55 -12.35
N ALA A 405 -11.18 -6.26 -12.94
CA ALA A 405 -11.31 -6.15 -14.38
C ALA A 405 -10.80 -4.80 -14.89
N THR A 406 -10.86 -3.73 -14.08
CA THR A 406 -10.42 -2.37 -14.43
C THR A 406 -8.96 -2.33 -14.89
N LEU A 407 -8.04 -2.92 -14.13
CA LEU A 407 -6.59 -2.94 -14.42
C LEU A 407 -5.95 -4.15 -13.75
N ALA A 408 -4.94 -4.73 -14.41
CA ALA A 408 -4.20 -5.85 -13.84
C ALA A 408 -3.55 -5.47 -12.49
N PRO A 409 -3.53 -6.36 -11.49
CA PRO A 409 -3.05 -6.08 -10.12
C PRO A 409 -1.67 -5.40 -10.05
N GLU A 410 -0.77 -5.73 -10.96
CA GLU A 410 0.57 -5.16 -11.10
C GLU A 410 0.57 -3.66 -11.44
N THR A 411 -0.49 -3.15 -12.07
CA THR A 411 -0.63 -1.73 -12.45
C THR A 411 -0.83 -0.82 -11.23
N TRP A 412 -1.17 -1.42 -10.09
CA TRP A 412 -1.35 -0.76 -8.79
C TRP A 412 -0.07 -0.80 -7.93
N LEU A 413 1.05 -1.26 -8.47
CA LEU A 413 2.35 -1.22 -7.80
C LEU A 413 2.94 0.21 -7.83
N VAL A 414 3.56 0.61 -6.72
CA VAL A 414 4.18 1.94 -6.50
C VAL A 414 5.34 2.18 -7.47
N PRO A 415 5.64 3.44 -7.87
CA PRO A 415 6.71 3.75 -8.82
C PRO A 415 8.06 3.15 -8.45
N GLY A 416 8.74 2.57 -9.45
CA GLY A 416 10.08 1.96 -9.31
C GLY A 416 10.25 0.63 -10.06
N LEU A 417 9.17 0.00 -10.51
CA LEU A 417 9.21 -1.32 -11.15
C LEU A 417 8.83 -1.36 -12.63
N ASP A 418 8.07 -0.40 -13.19
CA ASP A 418 7.60 -0.53 -14.58
C ASP A 418 7.72 0.73 -15.43
N LYS A 419 8.50 0.61 -16.52
CA LYS A 419 8.30 1.36 -17.78
C LYS A 419 7.08 0.84 -18.56
N ALA A 420 6.56 -0.35 -18.23
CA ALA A 420 5.61 -1.09 -19.05
C ALA A 420 4.22 -0.44 -19.18
N SER A 421 3.88 0.55 -18.34
CA SER A 421 2.55 1.17 -18.34
C SER A 421 2.35 2.27 -19.40
N GLN A 422 3.39 2.67 -20.15
CA GLN A 422 3.29 3.83 -21.05
C GLN A 422 2.71 3.50 -22.44
N ASP A 423 2.74 2.22 -22.87
CA ASP A 423 2.29 1.78 -24.20
C ASP A 423 1.25 0.63 -24.14
N ARG A 424 0.15 0.79 -23.39
CA ARG A 424 -1.03 -0.07 -23.63
C ARG A 424 -1.86 0.51 -24.79
N ALA A 425 -2.09 -0.34 -25.80
CA ALA A 425 -2.72 0.04 -27.05
C ALA A 425 -4.14 0.61 -26.84
N GLY A 426 -4.41 1.76 -27.46
CA GLY A 426 -5.78 2.26 -27.56
C GLY A 426 -6.60 1.40 -28.51
N ALA A 427 -7.89 1.23 -28.21
CA ALA A 427 -8.87 0.60 -29.09
C ALA A 427 -10.07 1.52 -29.26
N ALA A 428 -10.79 1.42 -30.37
CA ALA A 428 -12.11 2.05 -30.48
C ALA A 428 -13.18 1.03 -30.13
N ILE A 429 -14.11 1.40 -29.24
CA ILE A 429 -15.24 0.56 -28.83
C ILE A 429 -16.56 1.31 -28.93
N ALA A 430 -17.64 0.56 -29.09
CA ALA A 430 -19.00 1.03 -28.91
C ALA A 430 -19.68 0.26 -27.78
N ILE A 431 -20.29 0.98 -26.83
CA ILE A 431 -21.05 0.40 -25.70
C ILE A 431 -22.52 0.64 -25.98
N ARG A 432 -23.29 -0.45 -26.10
CA ARG A 432 -24.70 -0.42 -26.47
C ARG A 432 -25.55 -1.09 -25.41
N LEU A 433 -26.53 -0.38 -24.87
CA LEU A 433 -27.58 -0.98 -24.07
C LEU A 433 -28.50 -1.76 -25.03
N SER A 434 -28.59 -3.07 -24.89
CA SER A 434 -29.27 -3.94 -25.86
C SER A 434 -30.64 -4.42 -25.41
N LYS A 435 -30.92 -4.40 -24.10
CA LYS A 435 -32.23 -4.74 -23.55
C LYS A 435 -32.46 -3.97 -22.27
N LEU A 436 -33.67 -3.49 -22.04
CA LEU A 436 -34.08 -2.91 -20.77
C LEU A 436 -35.54 -3.25 -20.46
N LEU A 437 -35.74 -4.02 -19.40
CA LEU A 437 -37.06 -4.37 -18.87
C LEU A 437 -37.22 -3.70 -17.52
N VAL A 438 -38.39 -3.12 -17.27
CA VAL A 438 -38.73 -2.58 -15.96
C VAL A 438 -40.06 -3.18 -15.53
N ASP A 439 -40.00 -3.98 -14.49
CA ASP A 439 -41.16 -4.68 -13.98
C ASP A 439 -42.13 -3.72 -13.24
N ARG A 440 -43.26 -4.26 -12.83
CA ARG A 440 -44.25 -3.53 -12.01
C ARG A 440 -43.82 -3.37 -10.55
N SER A 441 -42.85 -4.16 -10.08
CA SER A 441 -42.34 -4.11 -8.71
C SER A 441 -41.35 -2.96 -8.49
N CYS A 442 -40.81 -2.38 -9.57
CA CYS A 442 -39.92 -1.23 -9.54
C CYS A 442 -40.62 0.01 -8.94
N SER A 443 -40.01 0.58 -7.90
CA SER A 443 -40.54 1.69 -7.10
C SER A 443 -40.45 3.08 -7.77
N LEU A 444 -39.77 3.19 -8.92
CA LEU A 444 -39.45 4.47 -9.56
C LEU A 444 -40.62 5.12 -10.31
N GLY A 445 -41.78 4.46 -10.42
CA GLY A 445 -42.95 4.99 -11.13
C GLY A 445 -42.85 4.84 -12.66
N PRO A 446 -43.79 5.42 -13.43
CA PRO A 446 -43.89 5.18 -14.87
C PRO A 446 -42.96 6.05 -15.72
N ALA A 447 -42.55 7.23 -15.25
CA ALA A 447 -41.60 8.09 -15.96
C ALA A 447 -40.20 7.80 -15.41
N LEU A 448 -39.32 7.31 -16.28
CA LEU A 448 -38.01 6.79 -15.91
C LEU A 448 -36.93 7.54 -16.64
N ARG A 449 -35.81 7.71 -15.96
CA ARG A 449 -34.59 8.31 -16.50
C ARG A 449 -33.44 7.36 -16.25
N ILE A 450 -32.62 7.16 -17.27
CA ILE A 450 -31.39 6.39 -17.20
C ILE A 450 -30.24 7.34 -17.46
N ASP A 451 -29.26 7.30 -16.56
CA ASP A 451 -28.02 8.02 -16.69
C ASP A 451 -26.88 7.02 -16.76
N ALA A 452 -25.92 7.28 -17.64
CA ALA A 452 -24.69 6.53 -17.74
C ALA A 452 -23.49 7.48 -17.68
N LEU A 453 -22.43 7.04 -17.00
CA LEU A 453 -21.13 7.69 -17.04
C LEU A 453 -20.10 6.68 -17.54
N ILE A 454 -19.44 7.01 -18.64
CA ILE A 454 -18.37 6.21 -19.23
C ILE A 454 -17.06 6.98 -19.07
N CYS A 455 -16.05 6.39 -18.43
CA CYS A 455 -14.76 7.02 -18.21
C CYS A 455 -13.62 6.18 -18.79
N THR A 456 -12.61 6.83 -19.36
CA THR A 456 -11.39 6.17 -19.89
C THR A 456 -10.21 7.13 -19.84
N ARG A 457 -8.98 6.63 -19.99
CA ARG A 457 -7.84 7.53 -20.19
C ARG A 457 -7.92 8.18 -21.57
N SER A 458 -7.65 9.47 -21.65
CA SER A 458 -7.65 10.23 -22.91
C SER A 458 -6.72 11.42 -22.82
N THR A 459 -5.99 11.75 -23.88
CA THR A 459 -5.23 13.00 -23.95
C THR A 459 -6.12 14.24 -24.15
N ASP A 460 -7.37 14.04 -24.55
CA ASP A 460 -8.40 15.08 -24.66
C ASP A 460 -9.31 15.04 -23.43
N SER A 461 -9.34 16.13 -22.67
CA SER A 461 -10.16 16.29 -21.47
C SER A 461 -11.67 16.25 -21.71
N ARG A 462 -12.11 16.40 -22.97
CA ARG A 462 -13.52 16.27 -23.36
C ARG A 462 -13.92 14.83 -23.64
N ARG A 463 -12.96 13.91 -23.73
CA ARG A 463 -13.19 12.49 -24.05
C ARG A 463 -12.82 11.55 -22.91
N CYS A 464 -12.25 12.06 -21.81
CA CYS A 464 -11.93 11.22 -20.65
C CYS A 464 -13.15 10.79 -19.84
N TYR A 465 -14.28 11.48 -20.01
CA TYR A 465 -15.58 11.08 -19.48
C TYR A 465 -16.68 11.42 -20.49
N VAL A 466 -17.67 10.54 -20.62
CA VAL A 466 -18.83 10.69 -21.50
C VAL A 466 -20.08 10.43 -20.68
N PRO A 467 -20.84 11.48 -20.31
CA PRO A 467 -22.15 11.32 -19.71
C PRO A 467 -23.19 11.05 -20.79
N TRP A 468 -24.19 10.25 -20.44
CA TRP A 468 -25.31 9.92 -21.31
C TRP A 468 -26.59 9.88 -20.48
N THR A 469 -27.67 10.49 -20.98
CA THR A 469 -28.98 10.49 -20.33
C THR A 469 -30.04 10.13 -21.35
N ARG A 470 -30.99 9.27 -20.97
CA ARG A 470 -32.18 9.00 -21.78
C ARG A 470 -33.40 8.79 -20.90
N ARG A 471 -34.54 9.32 -21.37
CA ARG A 471 -35.84 9.24 -20.69
C ARG A 471 -36.72 8.20 -21.36
N TYR A 472 -37.49 7.49 -20.54
CA TYR A 472 -38.42 6.46 -20.96
C TYR A 472 -39.73 6.63 -20.21
N ARG A 473 -40.82 6.15 -20.82
CA ARG A 473 -42.10 5.99 -20.14
C ARG A 473 -42.49 4.53 -20.19
N ARG A 474 -42.68 3.93 -19.00
CA ARG A 474 -43.11 2.54 -18.84
C ARG A 474 -44.55 2.39 -19.35
N GLY A 475 -44.77 1.39 -20.20
CA GLY A 475 -46.10 0.97 -20.64
C GLY A 475 -46.87 0.20 -19.56
N GLU A 476 -48.04 -0.33 -19.91
CA GLU A 476 -48.86 -1.14 -19.00
C GLU A 476 -48.31 -2.58 -18.82
N GLU A 477 -47.63 -3.10 -19.84
CA GLU A 477 -46.99 -4.43 -19.84
C GLU A 477 -45.46 -4.34 -19.64
N CYS A 478 -44.84 -5.43 -19.19
CA CYS A 478 -43.39 -5.53 -19.02
C CYS A 478 -42.75 -5.74 -20.41
N GLU A 479 -42.59 -4.65 -21.15
CA GLU A 479 -41.99 -4.65 -22.49
C GLU A 479 -40.55 -4.12 -22.46
N ASP A 480 -39.79 -4.47 -23.50
CA ASP A 480 -38.45 -3.91 -23.71
C ASP A 480 -38.55 -2.43 -24.07
N LEU A 481 -38.08 -1.56 -23.17
CA LEU A 481 -38.21 -0.11 -23.30
C LEU A 481 -37.33 0.49 -24.40
N LEU A 482 -36.35 -0.27 -24.92
CA LEU A 482 -35.42 0.24 -25.92
C LEU A 482 -35.97 0.16 -27.35
N GLY A 483 -36.75 -0.89 -27.66
CA GLY A 483 -37.12 -1.29 -29.02
C GLY A 483 -35.94 -1.81 -29.85
N ASP A 484 -34.89 -0.99 -29.97
CA ASP A 484 -33.61 -1.29 -30.61
C ASP A 484 -32.44 -0.99 -29.67
N ALA A 485 -31.28 -1.62 -29.91
CA ALA A 485 -30.09 -1.37 -29.10
C ALA A 485 -29.64 0.11 -29.19
N VAL A 486 -29.37 0.71 -28.04
CA VAL A 486 -29.03 2.13 -27.90
C VAL A 486 -27.56 2.31 -27.58
N THR A 487 -26.85 3.07 -28.40
CA THR A 487 -25.43 3.40 -28.17
C THR A 487 -25.29 4.46 -27.08
N MET A 488 -24.59 4.11 -26.00
CA MET A 488 -24.26 5.01 -24.88
C MET A 488 -22.88 5.66 -25.06
N PHE A 489 -21.95 4.95 -25.72
CA PHE A 489 -20.60 5.42 -26.00
C PHE A 489 -20.13 4.86 -27.34
N ASP A 490 -19.42 5.68 -28.11
CA ASP A 490 -18.72 5.30 -29.33
C ASP A 490 -17.44 6.14 -29.41
N GLY A 491 -16.28 5.50 -29.31
CA GLY A 491 -15.02 6.22 -29.33
C GLY A 491 -13.79 5.42 -28.88
N PRO A 492 -12.62 6.08 -28.88
CA PRO A 492 -11.38 5.47 -28.41
C PRO A 492 -11.38 5.31 -26.89
N VAL A 493 -10.83 4.21 -26.43
CA VAL A 493 -10.51 3.91 -25.03
C VAL A 493 -9.03 3.59 -24.90
N ARG A 494 -8.44 3.95 -23.76
CA ARG A 494 -7.04 3.66 -23.42
C ARG A 494 -6.95 3.18 -21.99
N ASP A 495 -6.10 2.18 -21.76
CA ASP A 495 -5.85 1.48 -20.49
C ASP A 495 -7.04 0.74 -19.88
N PHE A 496 -8.16 1.44 -19.68
CA PHE A 496 -9.39 0.93 -19.12
C PHE A 496 -10.61 1.70 -19.64
N VAL A 497 -11.80 1.11 -19.45
CA VAL A 497 -13.09 1.79 -19.54
C VAL A 497 -13.91 1.46 -18.29
N SER A 498 -14.46 2.47 -17.63
CA SER A 498 -15.38 2.31 -16.50
C SER A 498 -16.79 2.72 -16.93
N ILE A 499 -17.79 1.97 -16.49
CA ILE A 499 -19.20 2.17 -16.83
C ILE A 499 -20.00 2.20 -15.52
N CYS A 500 -20.78 3.26 -15.33
CA CYS A 500 -21.73 3.37 -14.24
C CYS A 500 -23.11 3.70 -14.80
N LEU A 501 -24.15 3.00 -14.35
CA LEU A 501 -25.53 3.15 -14.78
C LEU A 501 -26.43 3.41 -13.57
N TRP A 502 -27.24 4.46 -13.66
CA TRP A 502 -28.27 4.80 -12.69
C TRP A 502 -29.63 4.77 -13.36
N VAL A 503 -30.65 4.37 -12.61
CA VAL A 503 -32.05 4.50 -13.01
C VAL A 503 -32.76 5.30 -11.95
N SER A 504 -33.47 6.34 -12.35
CA SER A 504 -34.21 7.23 -11.45
C SER A 504 -35.61 7.51 -11.99
N ARG A 505 -36.46 8.06 -11.13
CA ARG A 505 -37.72 8.66 -11.59
C ARG A 505 -37.40 9.90 -12.41
N ASP A 506 -38.04 10.06 -13.55
CA ASP A 506 -37.93 11.28 -14.34
C ASP A 506 -38.77 12.39 -13.68
N THR A 507 -38.09 13.38 -13.12
CA THR A 507 -38.68 14.52 -12.40
C THR A 507 -38.46 15.85 -13.14
N ASP A 508 -38.30 15.80 -14.48
CA ASP A 508 -37.97 16.96 -15.33
C ASP A 508 -36.65 17.66 -14.96
N ARG A 509 -35.76 16.95 -14.25
CA ARG A 509 -34.41 17.42 -13.92
C ARG A 509 -33.50 17.41 -15.16
N GLU A 510 -32.50 18.27 -15.12
CA GLU A 510 -31.48 18.40 -16.16
C GLU A 510 -30.64 17.12 -16.36
N ASP A 511 -30.19 16.90 -17.60
CA ASP A 511 -29.35 15.76 -17.99
C ASP A 511 -28.03 15.73 -17.22
N LEU A 512 -27.45 14.53 -17.09
CA LEU A 512 -26.19 14.32 -16.36
C LEU A 512 -25.06 15.18 -16.95
N ALA A 513 -25.04 15.36 -18.27
CA ALA A 513 -24.09 16.26 -18.94
C ALA A 513 -24.15 17.70 -18.40
N THR A 514 -25.36 18.24 -18.27
CA THR A 514 -25.58 19.59 -17.74
C THR A 514 -25.23 19.67 -16.26
N LEU A 515 -25.60 18.66 -15.47
CA LEU A 515 -25.26 18.60 -14.04
C LEU A 515 -23.74 18.59 -13.81
N LEU A 516 -22.99 17.75 -14.54
CA LEU A 516 -21.53 17.68 -14.44
C LEU A 516 -20.87 18.99 -14.90
N SER A 517 -21.42 19.65 -15.92
CA SER A 517 -20.88 20.92 -16.42
C SER A 517 -20.79 22.01 -15.34
N ARG A 518 -21.68 21.97 -14.34
CA ARG A 518 -21.68 22.91 -13.21
C ARG A 518 -20.52 22.71 -12.24
N ARG A 519 -19.92 21.52 -12.22
CA ARG A 519 -18.81 21.15 -11.33
C ARG A 519 -17.46 21.25 -12.02
N VAL A 520 -17.39 21.59 -13.32
CA VAL A 520 -16.13 21.61 -14.10
C VAL A 520 -15.07 22.53 -13.51
N THR A 521 -15.49 23.61 -12.83
CA THR A 521 -14.57 24.54 -12.16
C THR A 521 -14.09 24.05 -10.80
N ASP A 522 -14.80 23.09 -10.21
CA ASP A 522 -14.49 22.59 -8.87
C ASP A 522 -13.14 21.87 -8.89
N ALA A 523 -12.35 22.07 -7.84
CA ALA A 523 -11.02 21.48 -7.74
C ALA A 523 -11.07 19.95 -7.89
N GLU A 524 -12.04 19.30 -7.24
CA GLU A 524 -12.24 17.85 -7.31
C GLU A 524 -12.49 17.32 -8.72
N PHE A 525 -13.28 18.05 -9.52
CA PHE A 525 -13.60 17.66 -10.88
C PHE A 525 -12.38 17.84 -11.79
N ARG A 526 -11.64 18.94 -11.61
CA ARG A 526 -10.41 19.22 -12.34
C ARG A 526 -9.32 18.22 -12.01
N ASP A 527 -9.18 17.82 -10.75
CA ASP A 527 -8.20 16.83 -10.32
C ASP A 527 -8.54 15.44 -10.89
N ALA A 528 -9.82 15.04 -10.87
CA ALA A 528 -10.28 13.77 -11.42
C ALA A 528 -10.12 13.69 -12.95
N THR A 529 -10.50 14.74 -13.68
CA THR A 529 -10.29 14.83 -15.14
C THR A 529 -8.82 15.00 -15.50
N GLY A 530 -8.04 15.68 -14.66
CA GLY A 530 -6.58 15.76 -14.74
C GLY A 530 -5.92 14.39 -14.62
N ALA A 531 -6.40 13.53 -13.71
CA ALA A 531 -5.93 12.15 -13.59
C ALA A 531 -6.16 11.35 -14.88
N LEU A 532 -7.34 11.49 -15.48
CA LEU A 532 -7.67 10.77 -16.70
C LEU A 532 -6.95 11.29 -17.94
N THR A 533 -6.34 12.48 -17.87
CA THR A 533 -5.63 13.14 -18.98
C THR A 533 -4.12 13.17 -18.85
N CYS A 534 -3.58 12.97 -17.65
CA CYS A 534 -2.15 12.98 -17.42
C CYS A 534 -1.49 11.72 -17.98
N ALA A 535 -0.61 11.89 -18.97
CA ALA A 535 0.06 10.76 -19.64
C ALA A 535 1.14 10.08 -18.78
N HIS A 536 1.64 10.77 -17.74
CA HIS A 536 2.80 10.31 -16.95
C HIS A 536 2.44 9.55 -15.67
N ILE A 537 1.14 9.41 -15.37
CA ILE A 537 0.68 8.69 -14.18
C ILE A 537 0.28 7.25 -14.50
N SER A 538 0.29 6.36 -13.51
CA SER A 538 -0.13 4.97 -13.70
C SER A 538 -1.61 4.89 -14.10
N ALA A 539 -2.00 3.88 -14.87
CA ALA A 539 -3.40 3.68 -15.22
C ALA A 539 -4.28 3.54 -13.96
N ALA A 540 -3.74 2.97 -12.90
CA ALA A 540 -4.36 2.88 -11.57
C ALA A 540 -4.79 4.25 -11.04
N ALA A 541 -3.88 5.22 -11.06
CA ALA A 541 -4.17 6.60 -10.66
C ALA A 541 -5.26 7.25 -11.54
N ALA A 542 -5.24 7.00 -12.85
CA ALA A 542 -6.30 7.46 -13.74
C ALA A 542 -7.66 6.78 -13.45
N ALA A 543 -7.68 5.48 -13.16
CA ALA A 543 -8.88 4.75 -12.77
C ALA A 543 -9.50 5.30 -11.47
N GLY A 544 -8.67 5.71 -10.50
CA GLY A 544 -9.13 6.46 -9.33
C GLY A 544 -9.85 7.76 -9.68
N GLY A 545 -9.40 8.49 -10.71
CA GLY A 545 -10.12 9.65 -11.26
C GLY A 545 -11.53 9.31 -11.74
N SER A 546 -11.71 8.15 -12.39
CA SER A 546 -13.04 7.70 -12.83
C SER A 546 -13.99 7.42 -11.65
N ALA A 547 -13.47 6.86 -10.56
CA ALA A 547 -14.24 6.64 -9.33
C ALA A 547 -14.71 7.96 -8.70
N VAL A 548 -13.86 8.99 -8.71
CA VAL A 548 -14.25 10.33 -8.24
C VAL A 548 -15.37 10.91 -9.10
N LEU A 549 -15.27 10.80 -10.42
CA LEU A 549 -16.34 11.27 -11.32
C LEU A 549 -17.64 10.49 -11.11
N CYS A 550 -17.57 9.18 -10.89
CA CYS A 550 -18.73 8.35 -10.53
C CYS A 550 -19.38 8.86 -9.23
N HIS A 551 -18.58 9.14 -8.20
CA HIS A 551 -19.09 9.68 -6.94
C HIS A 551 -19.73 11.06 -7.13
N ILE A 552 -19.10 11.98 -7.87
CA ILE A 552 -19.68 13.30 -8.17
C ILE A 552 -21.00 13.16 -8.95
N ALA A 553 -21.05 12.26 -9.94
CA ALA A 553 -22.29 11.96 -10.67
C ALA A 553 -23.37 11.41 -9.73
N ASP A 554 -23.00 10.52 -8.81
CA ASP A 554 -23.91 10.01 -7.79
C ASP A 554 -24.43 11.15 -6.89
N GLU A 555 -23.60 12.04 -6.38
CA GLU A 555 -24.06 13.17 -5.57
C GLU A 555 -25.02 14.09 -6.35
N LEU A 556 -24.73 14.38 -7.62
CA LEU A 556 -25.54 15.25 -8.47
C LEU A 556 -26.91 14.64 -8.83
N LEU A 557 -26.94 13.32 -9.04
CA LEU A 557 -28.15 12.58 -9.38
C LEU A 557 -29.03 12.30 -8.15
N ASP A 558 -28.48 12.40 -6.93
CA ASP A 558 -29.29 12.33 -5.73
C ASP A 558 -30.21 13.56 -5.65
N ASP A 559 -31.49 13.32 -5.37
CA ASP A 559 -32.49 14.35 -5.13
C ASP A 559 -33.00 14.33 -3.68
N GLY A 560 -32.43 13.46 -2.83
CA GLY A 560 -32.83 13.27 -1.45
C GLY A 560 -34.18 12.56 -1.28
N SER A 561 -34.86 12.17 -2.37
CA SER A 561 -36.17 11.51 -2.33
C SER A 561 -36.07 9.97 -2.26
N GLY A 562 -34.88 9.41 -2.44
CA GLY A 562 -34.68 7.96 -2.56
C GLY A 562 -35.22 7.36 -3.87
N SER A 563 -35.62 8.19 -4.84
CA SER A 563 -36.17 7.77 -6.13
C SER A 563 -35.09 7.42 -7.17
N ARG A 564 -34.06 6.69 -6.72
CA ARG A 564 -32.91 6.33 -7.56
C ARG A 564 -32.37 4.96 -7.19
N ILE A 565 -32.02 4.21 -8.21
CA ILE A 565 -31.33 2.93 -8.15
C ILE A 565 -29.96 3.12 -8.79
N ARG A 566 -28.89 2.87 -8.02
CA ARG A 566 -27.53 2.68 -8.53
C ARG A 566 -27.48 1.30 -9.16
N LEU A 567 -27.91 1.21 -10.42
CA LEU A 567 -28.28 -0.08 -11.01
C LEU A 567 -27.06 -0.95 -11.26
N PHE A 568 -26.10 -0.43 -12.00
CA PHE A 568 -24.99 -1.23 -12.47
C PHE A 568 -23.67 -0.47 -12.51
N ARG A 569 -22.60 -1.17 -12.13
CA ARG A 569 -21.24 -0.72 -12.33
C ARG A 569 -20.37 -1.86 -12.84
N THR A 570 -19.42 -1.50 -13.70
CA THR A 570 -18.29 -2.36 -14.06
C THR A 570 -17.13 -1.52 -14.56
N ALA A 571 -15.99 -2.16 -14.76
CA ALA A 571 -14.86 -1.57 -15.47
C ALA A 571 -14.02 -2.67 -16.12
N PHE A 572 -13.39 -2.34 -17.25
CA PHE A 572 -12.62 -3.28 -18.04
C PHE A 572 -11.30 -2.66 -18.51
N GLY A 573 -10.21 -3.36 -18.28
CA GLY A 573 -8.87 -3.03 -18.74
C GLY A 573 -8.59 -3.56 -20.14
N ALA A 574 -7.46 -3.13 -20.70
CA ALA A 574 -6.95 -3.63 -21.97
C ALA A 574 -6.80 -5.18 -22.00
N ASP A 575 -6.38 -5.78 -20.88
CA ASP A 575 -6.17 -7.23 -20.75
C ASP A 575 -7.48 -8.04 -20.89
N HIS A 576 -8.61 -7.41 -20.55
CA HIS A 576 -9.96 -7.96 -20.72
C HIS A 576 -10.61 -7.52 -22.04
N ARG A 577 -9.80 -7.06 -23.02
CA ARG A 577 -10.26 -6.49 -24.31
C ARG A 577 -11.32 -5.40 -24.13
N PHE A 578 -11.18 -4.58 -23.09
CA PHE A 578 -12.14 -3.54 -22.71
C PHE A 578 -13.58 -4.05 -22.55
N GLY A 579 -13.74 -5.33 -22.19
CA GLY A 579 -15.04 -5.96 -21.99
C GLY A 579 -15.75 -6.36 -23.28
N ALA A 580 -15.05 -6.51 -24.40
CA ALA A 580 -15.66 -6.90 -25.68
C ALA A 580 -16.57 -8.14 -25.52
N GLY A 581 -17.85 -8.01 -25.89
CA GLY A 581 -18.87 -9.05 -25.73
C GLY A 581 -20.17 -8.55 -25.09
N ARG A 582 -21.04 -9.48 -24.73
CA ARG A 582 -22.34 -9.25 -24.10
C ARG A 582 -22.25 -9.36 -22.58
N HIS A 583 -22.94 -8.47 -21.87
CA HIS A 583 -22.99 -8.40 -20.40
C HIS A 583 -24.45 -8.38 -19.91
N PRO A 584 -24.89 -9.38 -19.11
CA PRO A 584 -24.11 -10.56 -18.75
C PRO A 584 -23.97 -11.50 -19.97
N ALA A 585 -23.00 -12.40 -19.93
CA ALA A 585 -22.75 -13.34 -21.02
C ALA A 585 -24.01 -14.12 -21.43
N VAL A 586 -24.86 -14.48 -20.46
CA VAL A 586 -26.13 -15.19 -20.66
C VAL A 586 -27.23 -14.49 -19.86
N GLY A 587 -28.43 -14.36 -20.44
CA GLY A 587 -29.58 -13.79 -19.75
C GLY A 587 -29.54 -12.26 -19.68
N VAL A 588 -29.95 -11.69 -18.55
CA VAL A 588 -29.97 -10.25 -18.25
C VAL A 588 -29.54 -10.02 -16.81
N HIS A 589 -28.85 -8.91 -16.55
CA HIS A 589 -28.70 -8.38 -15.20
C HIS A 589 -30.07 -8.01 -14.66
N SER A 590 -30.34 -8.23 -13.37
CA SER A 590 -31.63 -7.91 -12.76
C SER A 590 -31.45 -7.48 -11.31
N ALA A 591 -31.95 -6.29 -10.96
CA ALA A 591 -32.02 -5.81 -9.59
C ALA A 591 -33.15 -4.80 -9.40
N ARG A 592 -33.81 -4.85 -8.23
CA ARG A 592 -34.91 -3.93 -7.84
C ARG A 592 -35.95 -3.69 -8.95
N GLY A 593 -36.32 -4.77 -9.63
CA GLY A 593 -37.32 -4.73 -10.69
C GLY A 593 -36.87 -4.12 -12.01
N VAL A 594 -35.57 -3.87 -12.19
CA VAL A 594 -34.98 -3.43 -13.45
C VAL A 594 -34.05 -4.52 -13.96
N SER A 595 -34.25 -4.94 -15.21
CA SER A 595 -33.39 -5.90 -15.88
C SER A 595 -32.81 -5.35 -17.17
N PHE A 596 -31.54 -5.62 -17.46
CA PHE A 596 -30.91 -5.11 -18.68
C PHE A 596 -29.81 -6.03 -19.22
N SER A 597 -29.39 -5.77 -20.46
CA SER A 597 -28.14 -6.28 -20.99
C SER A 597 -27.46 -5.21 -21.83
N MET A 598 -26.14 -5.28 -21.93
CA MET A 598 -25.35 -4.40 -22.81
C MET A 598 -24.36 -5.21 -23.65
N ASN A 599 -23.93 -4.63 -24.76
CA ASN A 599 -22.88 -5.16 -25.62
C ASN A 599 -21.76 -4.14 -25.75
N VAL A 600 -20.52 -4.59 -25.62
CA VAL A 600 -19.32 -3.83 -25.98
C VAL A 600 -18.76 -4.41 -27.27
N VAL A 601 -18.64 -3.58 -28.30
CA VAL A 601 -18.17 -3.96 -29.63
C VAL A 601 -16.86 -3.25 -29.92
N THR A 602 -15.81 -3.97 -30.29
CA THR A 602 -14.54 -3.38 -30.74
C THR A 602 -14.60 -3.05 -32.23
N ALA A 603 -14.23 -1.83 -32.59
CA ALA A 603 -14.06 -1.44 -33.98
C ALA A 603 -12.82 -2.16 -34.55
N GLY A 604 -13.06 -3.25 -35.30
CA GLY A 604 -12.00 -4.06 -35.91
C GLY A 604 -12.25 -5.57 -35.95
N LEU A 605 -13.28 -6.09 -35.25
CA LEU A 605 -13.64 -7.52 -35.25
C LEU A 605 -15.03 -7.80 -35.86
N ALA A 606 -15.55 -6.89 -36.68
CA ALA A 606 -16.82 -7.08 -37.37
C ALA A 606 -16.74 -7.96 -38.64
N ASN A 607 -15.59 -8.57 -38.94
CA ASN A 607 -15.41 -9.56 -40.02
C ASN A 607 -14.19 -10.45 -39.73
N GLN A 608 -14.35 -11.48 -38.90
CA GLN A 608 -13.64 -12.75 -39.03
C GLN A 608 -14.59 -13.89 -38.71
#